data_AF-A0A511XHN9-F1
#
_entry.id   AF-A0A511XHN9-F1
#
_cell.length_a   1.000
_cell.length_b   1.000
_cell.length_c   1.000
_cell.angle_alpha   90.00
_cell.angle_beta   90.00
_cell.angle_gamma   90.00
#
_symmetry.space_group_name_H-M   'P 1'
#
loop_
_entity.id
_entity.type
_entity.pdbx_description
1 polymer ?
#
loop_
_entity_poly.entity_id
_entity_poly.type
_entity_poly.pdbx_seq_one_letter_code
_entity_poly.pdbx_strand_id
1 'polypeptide(L)'
;MLDMEDLKNRVLDLRRQADDLEDFIRKAEQYAATDSAPSRSTEETAHERISQDDLEKFVLKLLSERPHDVGEIMDALNAAGYDPGGVDRRKNLNTRLWRIHNANNLFTKDESGIYRLCKGQFGGSEITGVAPMISGRFDAQAEAEAEAEAEAEAEAEAEAEAALYRLRLGI
;
A
#
# COMPACT_ATOMS: atom_id res chain seq x y z
N MET A 1 26.14 -42.66 44.71
CA MET A 1 26.59 -41.45 45.42
C MET A 1 27.27 -40.59 44.38
N LEU A 2 26.83 -39.35 44.19
CA LEU A 2 27.59 -38.39 43.39
C LEU A 2 28.84 -38.02 44.17
N ASP A 3 29.98 -37.95 43.49
CA ASP A 3 31.23 -37.56 44.14
C ASP A 3 31.14 -36.09 44.61
N MET A 4 31.85 -35.76 45.69
CA MET A 4 31.89 -34.39 46.21
C MET A 4 32.44 -33.42 45.15
N GLU A 5 33.27 -33.92 44.24
CA GLU A 5 33.83 -33.17 43.12
C GLU A 5 32.79 -32.87 42.03
N ASP A 6 31.92 -33.84 41.70
CA ASP A 6 30.80 -33.63 40.78
C ASP A 6 29.80 -32.61 41.32
N LEU A 7 29.55 -32.64 42.63
CA LEU A 7 28.66 -31.68 43.29
C LEU A 7 29.22 -30.25 43.22
N LYS A 8 30.54 -30.07 43.38
CA LYS A 8 31.19 -28.77 43.27
C LYS A 8 31.12 -28.21 41.84
N ASN A 9 31.38 -29.04 40.84
CA ASN A 9 31.28 -28.63 39.44
C ASN A 9 29.86 -28.21 39.08
N ARG A 10 28.85 -28.94 39.55
CA ARG A 10 27.45 -28.60 39.31
C ARG A 10 27.02 -27.30 39.99
N VAL A 11 27.54 -27.01 41.18
CA VAL A 11 27.30 -25.73 41.86
C VAL A 11 27.94 -24.56 41.12
N LEU A 12 29.12 -24.76 40.52
CA LEU A 12 29.78 -23.73 39.69
C LEU A 12 28.99 -23.46 38.41
N ASP A 13 28.51 -24.50 37.72
CA ASP A 13 27.68 -24.35 36.52
C ASP A 13 26.36 -23.62 36.83
N LEU A 14 25.73 -23.94 37.96
CA LEU A 14 24.49 -23.26 38.39
C LEU A 14 24.73 -21.78 38.71
N ARG A 15 25.89 -21.43 39.29
CA ARG A 15 26.24 -20.01 39.53
C ARG A 15 26.43 -19.26 38.21
N ARG A 16 27.13 -19.85 37.26
CA ARG A 16 27.33 -19.26 35.93
C ARG A 16 25.98 -19.03 35.21
N GLN A 17 25.08 -20.00 35.28
CA GLN A 17 23.74 -19.87 34.72
C GLN A 17 22.91 -18.77 35.39
N ALA A 18 23.09 -18.55 36.70
CA ALA A 18 22.41 -17.47 37.41
C ALA A 18 22.90 -16.09 36.96
N ASP A 19 24.22 -15.92 36.81
CA ASP A 19 24.81 -14.66 36.33
C ASP A 19 24.35 -14.32 34.90
N ASP A 20 24.31 -15.31 33.99
CA ASP A 20 23.81 -15.14 32.63
C ASP A 20 22.32 -14.73 32.60
N LEU A 21 21.52 -15.19 33.57
CA LEU A 21 20.10 -14.87 33.69
C LEU A 21 19.88 -13.43 34.18
N GLU A 22 20.70 -12.96 35.12
CA GLU A 22 20.63 -11.58 35.62
C GLU A 22 20.97 -10.57 34.51
N ASP A 23 21.98 -10.86 33.69
CA ASP A 23 22.31 -10.03 32.53
C ASP A 23 21.19 -10.00 31.48
N PHE A 24 20.52 -11.13 31.27
CA PHE A 24 19.37 -11.20 30.37
C PHE A 24 18.19 -10.35 30.87
N ILE A 25 17.86 -10.44 32.16
CA ILE A 25 16.79 -9.64 32.79
C ILE A 25 17.11 -8.15 32.70
N ARG A 26 18.35 -7.76 33.05
CA ARG A 26 18.79 -6.36 32.98
C ARG A 26 18.70 -5.79 31.55
N LYS A 27 19.02 -6.61 30.55
CA LYS A 27 18.91 -6.22 29.14
C LYS A 27 17.43 -6.09 28.71
N ALA A 28 16.55 -6.97 29.17
CA ALA A 28 15.11 -6.89 28.91
C ALA A 28 14.50 -5.63 29.56
N GLU A 29 14.89 -5.28 30.78
CA GLU A 29 14.47 -4.04 31.45
C GLU A 29 14.95 -2.79 30.70
N GLN A 30 16.17 -2.80 30.15
CA GLN A 30 16.64 -1.70 29.30
C GLN A 30 15.80 -1.53 28.04
N TYR A 31 15.42 -2.63 27.37
CA TYR A 31 14.52 -2.54 26.21
C TYR A 31 13.13 -2.02 26.59
N ALA A 32 12.58 -2.47 27.72
CA ALA A 32 11.30 -1.98 28.22
C ALA A 32 11.35 -0.48 28.62
N ALA A 33 12.46 -0.02 29.18
CA ALA A 33 12.64 1.39 29.53
C ALA A 33 12.84 2.31 28.31
N THR A 34 13.34 1.77 27.19
CA THR A 34 13.42 2.50 25.91
C THR A 34 12.14 2.48 25.11
N ASP A 35 11.13 1.73 25.55
CA ASP A 35 9.77 1.67 24.96
C ASP A 35 8.83 2.72 25.56
N SER A 36 9.37 3.78 26.19
CA SER A 36 8.75 5.10 26.09
C SER A 36 8.90 5.57 24.65
N ALA A 37 8.17 4.87 23.77
CA ALA A 37 8.01 5.21 22.38
C ALA A 37 7.66 6.71 22.35
N PRO A 38 8.28 7.52 21.47
CA PRO A 38 7.65 8.78 21.14
C PRO A 38 6.23 8.40 20.76
N SER A 39 5.25 8.92 21.51
CA SER A 39 3.86 8.96 21.09
C SER A 39 3.86 9.72 19.79
N ARG A 40 4.21 9.04 18.70
CA ARG A 40 4.02 9.45 17.35
C ARG A 40 2.52 9.35 17.26
N SER A 41 1.86 10.42 17.68
CA SER A 41 0.60 10.84 17.13
C SER A 41 0.84 10.88 15.63
N THR A 42 0.74 9.71 14.99
CA THR A 42 0.17 9.58 13.67
C THR A 42 -1.20 10.20 13.83
N GLU A 43 -1.25 11.53 13.75
CA GLU A 43 -2.30 12.19 13.03
C GLU A 43 -2.35 11.41 11.72
N GLU A 44 -3.21 10.39 11.67
CA GLU A 44 -3.72 9.85 10.44
C GLU A 44 -4.37 11.04 9.78
N THR A 45 -3.56 11.82 9.06
CA THR A 45 -4.05 12.68 8.02
C THR A 45 -4.85 11.75 7.14
N ALA A 46 -6.18 11.83 7.30
CA ALA A 46 -7.13 11.01 6.59
C ALA A 46 -7.02 11.41 5.12
N HIS A 47 -6.02 10.84 4.46
CA HIS A 47 -5.73 11.07 3.07
C HIS A 47 -6.84 10.44 2.25
N GLU A 48 -7.41 11.23 1.35
CA GLU A 48 -8.47 10.75 0.49
C GLU A 48 -7.90 9.73 -0.50
N ARG A 49 -8.58 8.59 -0.64
CA ARG A 49 -8.15 7.58 -1.61
C ARG A 49 -8.36 8.11 -3.02
N ILE A 50 -7.27 8.28 -3.78
CA ILE A 50 -7.34 8.81 -5.14
C ILE A 50 -8.04 7.82 -6.08
N SER A 51 -8.98 8.33 -6.89
CA SER A 51 -9.66 7.58 -7.94
C SER A 51 -8.69 7.11 -9.03
N GLN A 52 -9.07 6.12 -9.86
CA GLN A 52 -8.20 5.63 -10.93
C GLN A 52 -7.91 6.70 -11.99
N ASP A 53 -8.92 7.46 -12.38
CA ASP A 53 -8.81 8.50 -13.42
C ASP A 53 -8.01 9.71 -12.92
N ASP A 54 -8.17 10.08 -11.65
CA ASP A 54 -7.41 11.19 -11.08
C ASP A 54 -5.95 10.79 -10.84
N LEU A 55 -5.70 9.53 -10.48
CA LEU A 55 -4.34 9.01 -10.42
C LEU A 55 -3.66 9.07 -11.79
N GLU A 56 -4.37 8.72 -12.86
CA GLU A 56 -3.86 8.84 -14.22
C GLU A 56 -3.50 10.29 -14.57
N LYS A 57 -4.44 11.23 -14.41
CA LYS A 57 -4.20 12.66 -14.69
C LYS A 57 -3.03 13.20 -13.87
N PHE A 58 -2.95 12.82 -12.60
CA PHE A 58 -1.89 13.21 -11.69
C PHE A 58 -0.53 12.71 -12.17
N VAL A 59 -0.42 11.41 -12.49
CA VAL A 59 0.82 10.80 -12.95
C VAL A 59 1.25 11.38 -14.29
N LEU A 60 0.34 11.58 -15.24
CA LEU A 60 0.67 12.18 -16.54
C LEU A 60 1.20 13.61 -16.39
N LYS A 61 0.56 14.41 -15.53
CA LYS A 61 1.03 15.76 -15.21
C LYS A 61 2.44 15.71 -14.61
N LEU A 62 2.66 14.84 -13.63
CA LEU A 62 3.95 14.69 -12.96
C LEU A 62 5.06 14.28 -13.94
N LEU A 63 4.79 13.26 -14.77
CA LEU A 63 5.74 12.75 -15.77
C LEU A 63 5.99 13.71 -16.94
N SER A 64 5.13 14.73 -17.13
CA SER A 64 5.35 15.79 -18.12
C SER A 64 6.45 16.77 -17.73
N GLU A 65 6.72 16.90 -16.42
CA GLU A 65 7.76 17.78 -15.89
C GLU A 65 9.11 17.08 -15.92
N ARG A 66 9.18 15.85 -15.39
CA ARG A 66 10.40 15.04 -15.38
C ARG A 66 10.10 13.54 -15.22
N PRO A 67 11.06 12.66 -15.54
CA PRO A 67 11.01 11.26 -15.15
C PRO A 67 10.92 11.11 -13.63
N HIS A 68 10.11 10.15 -13.17
CA HIS A 68 9.91 9.88 -11.75
C HIS A 68 9.93 8.39 -11.43
N ASP A 69 10.48 8.03 -10.27
CA ASP A 69 10.35 6.68 -9.73
C ASP A 69 9.05 6.51 -8.91
N VAL A 70 8.75 5.27 -8.50
CA VAL A 70 7.54 4.95 -7.70
C VAL A 70 7.50 5.71 -6.37
N GLY A 71 8.66 5.88 -5.73
CA GLY A 71 8.78 6.57 -4.45
C GLY A 71 8.49 8.05 -4.60
N GLU A 72 9.07 8.71 -5.61
CA GLU A 72 8.80 10.11 -5.90
C GLU A 72 7.32 10.36 -6.25
N ILE A 73 6.69 9.45 -7.02
CA ILE A 73 5.25 9.54 -7.31
C ILE A 73 4.43 9.41 -6.02
N MET A 74 4.83 8.51 -5.11
CA MET A 74 4.17 8.32 -3.82
C MET A 74 4.32 9.54 -2.91
N ASP A 75 5.51 10.13 -2.84
CA ASP A 75 5.76 11.33 -2.05
C ASP A 75 4.95 12.51 -2.59
N ALA A 76 4.84 12.64 -3.92
CA ALA A 76 4.01 13.65 -4.56
C ALA A 76 2.51 13.45 -4.26
N LEU A 77 2.02 12.20 -4.25
CA LEU A 77 0.63 11.89 -3.86
C LEU A 77 0.36 12.27 -2.40
N ASN A 78 1.26 11.87 -1.48
CA ASN A 78 1.13 12.20 -0.07
C ASN A 78 1.16 13.72 0.16
N ALA A 79 2.05 14.43 -0.52
CA ALA A 79 2.13 15.89 -0.46
C ALA A 79 0.87 16.58 -1.01
N ALA A 80 0.20 15.95 -1.98
CA ALA A 80 -1.09 16.40 -2.51
C ALA A 80 -2.30 15.97 -1.67
N GLY A 81 -2.10 15.20 -0.59
CA GLY A 81 -3.16 14.76 0.30
C GLY A 81 -3.86 13.46 -0.11
N TYR A 82 -3.31 12.71 -1.07
CA TYR A 82 -3.91 11.52 -1.64
C TYR A 82 -3.27 10.21 -1.14
N ASP A 83 -4.09 9.17 -0.95
CA ASP A 83 -3.65 7.80 -0.66
C ASP A 83 -3.89 6.88 -1.89
N PRO A 84 -2.88 6.12 -2.37
CA PRO A 84 -3.08 5.10 -3.41
C PRO A 84 -4.01 3.94 -2.98
N GLY A 85 -4.20 3.74 -1.67
CA GLY A 85 -5.07 2.76 -1.04
C GLY A 85 -4.40 1.41 -0.72
N GLY A 86 -5.05 0.65 0.17
CA GLY A 86 -4.63 -0.69 0.59
C GLY A 86 -3.55 -0.72 1.68
N VAL A 87 -3.28 -1.92 2.22
CA VAL A 87 -2.28 -2.14 3.29
C VAL A 87 -0.88 -1.81 2.77
N ASP A 88 -0.51 -2.34 1.60
CA ASP A 88 0.77 -2.07 0.94
C ASP A 88 0.63 -0.97 -0.12
N ARG A 89 0.65 0.29 0.31
CA ARG A 89 0.50 1.48 -0.58
C ARG A 89 1.39 1.40 -1.83
N ARG A 90 2.64 0.95 -1.70
CA ARG A 90 3.62 0.88 -2.81
C ARG A 90 3.28 -0.21 -3.82
N LYS A 91 2.79 -1.35 -3.34
CA LYS A 91 2.36 -2.46 -4.20
C LYS A 91 1.06 -2.09 -4.93
N ASN A 92 0.15 -1.43 -4.24
CA ASN A 92 -1.09 -0.93 -4.82
C ASN A 92 -0.80 0.10 -5.93
N LEU A 93 0.02 1.11 -5.63
CA LEU A 93 0.43 2.11 -6.62
C LEU A 93 1.07 1.47 -7.85
N ASN A 94 2.03 0.55 -7.68
CA ASN A 94 2.64 -0.15 -8.82
C ASN A 94 1.60 -0.88 -9.69
N THR A 95 0.65 -1.57 -9.06
CA THR A 95 -0.41 -2.30 -9.78
C THR A 95 -1.30 -1.34 -10.56
N ARG A 96 -1.66 -0.19 -9.97
CA ARG A 96 -2.47 0.83 -10.63
C ARG A 96 -1.73 1.52 -11.77
N LEU A 97 -0.44 1.84 -11.60
CA LEU A 97 0.42 2.37 -12.66
C LEU A 97 0.55 1.39 -13.83
N TRP A 98 0.67 0.09 -13.55
CA TRP A 98 0.68 -0.94 -14.59
C TRP A 98 -0.65 -1.00 -15.38
N ARG A 99 -1.80 -0.83 -14.71
CA ARG A 99 -3.11 -0.73 -15.39
C ARG A 99 -3.19 0.48 -16.30
N ILE A 100 -2.75 1.65 -15.83
CA ILE A 100 -2.75 2.90 -16.62
C ILE A 100 -1.82 2.75 -17.84
N HIS A 101 -0.63 2.20 -17.63
CA HIS A 101 0.32 1.89 -18.69
C HIS A 101 -0.33 1.03 -19.78
N ASN A 102 -0.97 -0.08 -19.40
CA ASN A 102 -1.57 -1.00 -20.36
C ASN A 102 -2.80 -0.43 -21.08
N ALA A 103 -3.56 0.44 -20.42
CA ALA A 103 -4.75 1.05 -21.01
C ALA A 103 -4.36 2.04 -22.13
N ASN A 104 -3.42 2.94 -21.85
CA ASN A 104 -3.22 4.12 -22.69
C ASN A 104 -1.83 4.21 -23.35
N ASN A 105 -0.86 3.36 -22.93
CA ASN A 105 0.53 3.36 -23.41
C ASN A 105 1.21 4.76 -23.40
N LEU A 106 0.76 5.66 -22.52
CA LEU A 106 1.20 7.06 -22.49
C LEU A 106 2.58 7.26 -21.85
N PHE A 107 2.99 6.33 -21.00
CA PHE A 107 4.30 6.31 -20.36
C PHE A 107 4.85 4.89 -20.34
N THR A 108 6.15 4.75 -20.11
CA THR A 108 6.86 3.47 -19.98
C THR A 108 7.70 3.45 -18.72
N LYS A 109 7.98 2.26 -18.20
CA LYS A 109 8.91 2.04 -17.09
C LYS A 109 10.23 1.49 -17.61
N ASP A 110 11.34 2.12 -17.27
CA ASP A 110 12.68 1.61 -17.62
C ASP A 110 13.15 0.50 -16.67
N GLU A 111 14.26 -0.16 -17.02
CA GLU A 111 14.87 -1.24 -16.20
C GLU A 111 15.30 -0.76 -14.81
N SER A 112 15.59 0.55 -14.68
CA SER A 112 15.92 1.20 -13.41
C SER A 112 14.68 1.46 -12.53
N GLY A 113 13.48 1.22 -13.06
CA GLY A 113 12.21 1.42 -12.36
C GLY A 113 11.69 2.85 -12.40
N ILE A 114 12.24 3.70 -13.28
CA ILE A 114 11.83 5.08 -13.49
C ILE A 114 10.77 5.12 -14.61
N TYR A 115 9.69 5.85 -14.36
CA TYR A 115 8.63 6.10 -15.33
C TYR A 115 8.94 7.34 -16.15
N ARG A 116 8.65 7.28 -17.45
CA ARG A 116 8.87 8.36 -18.42
C ARG A 116 7.68 8.43 -19.37
N LEU A 117 7.21 9.63 -19.70
CA LEU A 117 6.26 9.79 -20.80
C LEU A 117 6.88 9.25 -22.09
N CYS A 118 6.07 8.53 -22.86
CA CYS A 118 6.40 8.16 -24.22
C CYS A 118 6.49 9.44 -25.04
N LYS A 119 7.70 9.88 -25.39
CA LYS A 119 7.90 10.95 -26.37
C LYS A 119 7.44 10.44 -27.74
N GLY A 120 6.15 10.60 -28.01
CA GLY A 120 5.50 10.57 -29.31
C GLY A 120 5.99 9.51 -30.32
N GLN A 121 5.20 8.46 -30.48
CA GLN A 121 4.84 7.96 -31.83
C GLN A 121 3.80 8.86 -32.53
N PHE A 122 3.41 9.99 -31.93
CA PHE A 122 2.75 11.07 -32.65
C PHE A 122 3.82 11.83 -33.44
N GLY A 123 4.03 11.37 -34.67
CA GLY A 123 4.90 12.00 -35.65
C GLY A 123 4.65 13.51 -35.73
N GLY A 124 5.74 14.26 -35.89
CA GLY A 124 5.75 15.71 -35.83
C GLY A 124 4.64 16.37 -36.64
N SER A 125 3.80 17.13 -35.95
CA SER A 125 3.28 18.37 -36.49
C SER A 125 3.59 19.43 -35.46
N GLU A 126 4.47 20.37 -35.83
CA GLU A 126 4.58 21.64 -35.15
C GLU A 126 3.18 22.27 -35.07
N ILE A 127 2.58 22.26 -33.88
CA ILE A 127 1.44 23.11 -33.56
C ILE A 127 2.01 24.31 -32.79
N THR A 128 2.52 25.27 -33.56
CA THR A 128 2.67 26.63 -33.09
C THR A 128 1.29 27.23 -32.89
N GLY A 129 0.92 27.41 -31.62
CA GLY A 129 -0.21 28.26 -31.23
C GLY A 129 -1.58 27.57 -31.24
N VAL A 130 -2.40 28.03 -30.31
CA VAL A 130 -3.78 27.61 -30.01
C VAL A 130 -3.87 26.40 -29.06
N ALA A 131 -4.40 26.68 -27.86
CA ALA A 131 -4.75 25.71 -26.84
C ALA A 131 -5.59 24.57 -27.43
N PRO A 132 -5.34 23.29 -27.08
CA PRO A 132 -6.23 22.22 -27.51
C PRO A 132 -7.49 22.28 -26.66
N MET A 133 -8.58 22.74 -27.28
CA MET A 133 -9.91 22.35 -26.87
C MET A 133 -9.95 20.82 -26.82
N ILE A 134 -10.07 20.27 -25.62
CA ILE A 134 -10.49 18.89 -25.40
C ILE A 134 -11.96 18.85 -25.85
N SER A 135 -12.15 18.59 -27.14
CA SER A 135 -13.43 18.58 -27.82
C SER A 135 -13.59 17.23 -28.50
N GLY A 136 -14.55 16.44 -28.00
CA GLY A 136 -15.28 15.48 -28.81
C GLY A 136 -14.70 14.08 -28.95
N ARG A 137 -14.51 13.36 -27.83
CA ARG A 137 -14.56 11.88 -27.83
C ARG A 137 -14.77 11.29 -26.43
N PHE A 138 -15.69 11.89 -25.68
CA PHE A 138 -16.19 11.35 -24.41
C PHE A 138 -17.70 11.33 -24.48
N ASP A 139 -18.26 10.50 -25.34
CA ASP A 139 -19.68 10.13 -25.32
C ASP A 139 -19.82 8.88 -26.19
N ALA A 140 -20.62 7.89 -25.73
CA ALA A 140 -21.02 6.66 -26.43
C ALA A 140 -20.35 5.32 -26.05
N GLN A 141 -19.69 5.17 -24.90
CA GLN A 141 -19.44 3.82 -24.34
C GLN A 141 -19.40 3.76 -22.80
N ALA A 142 -20.20 4.60 -22.13
CA ALA A 142 -20.29 4.69 -20.67
C ALA A 142 -21.73 4.58 -20.14
N GLU A 143 -22.64 3.94 -20.88
CA GLU A 143 -24.05 3.73 -20.47
C GLU A 143 -24.51 2.26 -20.57
N ALA A 144 -23.60 1.27 -20.41
CA ALA A 144 -24.00 -0.15 -20.52
C ALA A 144 -23.46 -1.10 -19.44
N GLU A 145 -22.66 -0.63 -18.48
CA GLU A 145 -22.08 -1.51 -17.43
C GLU A 145 -22.25 -0.97 -15.99
N ALA A 146 -23.14 0.01 -15.78
CA ALA A 146 -23.42 0.58 -14.45
C ALA A 146 -24.72 0.07 -13.80
N GLU A 147 -25.43 -0.89 -14.41
CA GLU A 147 -26.66 -1.48 -13.85
C GLU A 147 -26.54 -2.95 -13.45
N ALA A 148 -25.35 -3.58 -13.53
CA ALA A 148 -25.21 -5.03 -13.31
C ALA A 148 -24.48 -5.46 -12.02
N GLU A 149 -23.93 -4.52 -11.23
CA GLU A 149 -23.15 -4.86 -10.02
C GLU A 149 -23.78 -4.39 -8.69
N ALA A 150 -25.03 -3.93 -8.70
CA ALA A 150 -25.75 -3.52 -7.48
C ALA A 150 -26.71 -4.58 -6.91
N GLU A 151 -26.95 -5.70 -7.61
CA GLU A 151 -27.86 -6.77 -7.14
C GLU A 151 -27.15 -7.95 -6.45
N ALA A 152 -25.82 -8.07 -6.53
CA ALA A 152 -25.11 -9.25 -6.00
C ALA A 152 -24.77 -9.16 -4.49
N GLU A 153 -24.76 -7.98 -3.88
CA GLU A 153 -24.36 -7.80 -2.47
C GLU A 153 -25.53 -7.95 -1.49
N ALA A 154 -26.78 -7.92 -1.96
CA ALA A 154 -27.98 -8.05 -1.11
C ALA A 154 -28.39 -9.50 -0.80
N GLU A 155 -28.00 -10.50 -1.60
CA GLU A 155 -28.35 -11.90 -1.33
C GLU A 155 -27.43 -12.58 -0.29
N ALA A 156 -26.20 -12.10 -0.12
CA ALA A 156 -25.23 -12.72 0.80
C ALA A 156 -25.55 -12.46 2.29
N GLU A 157 -26.11 -11.29 2.64
CA GLU A 157 -26.53 -11.02 4.03
C GLU A 157 -27.82 -11.78 4.41
N ALA A 158 -28.72 -12.04 3.46
CA ALA A 158 -29.95 -12.77 3.72
C ALA A 158 -29.72 -14.27 4.02
N GLU A 159 -28.76 -14.93 3.36
CA GLU A 159 -28.42 -16.33 3.68
C GLU A 159 -27.72 -16.47 5.03
N ALA A 160 -26.92 -15.49 5.44
CA ALA A 160 -26.24 -15.52 6.74
C ALA A 160 -27.22 -15.39 7.92
N GLU A 161 -28.23 -14.52 7.82
CA GLU A 161 -29.27 -14.41 8.86
C GLU A 161 -30.19 -15.64 8.89
N ALA A 162 -30.55 -16.21 7.74
CA ALA A 162 -31.38 -17.42 7.69
C ALA A 162 -30.68 -18.64 8.30
N ALA A 163 -29.36 -18.78 8.10
CA ALA A 163 -28.55 -19.83 8.71
C ALA A 163 -28.50 -19.68 10.24
N LEU A 164 -28.34 -18.47 10.75
CA LEU A 164 -28.37 -18.16 12.19
C LEU A 164 -29.75 -18.45 12.81
N TYR A 165 -30.83 -18.17 12.07
CA TYR A 165 -32.19 -18.43 12.54
C TYR A 165 -32.53 -19.94 12.59
N ARG A 166 -32.08 -20.75 11.62
CA ARG A 166 -32.23 -22.22 11.67
C ARG A 166 -31.47 -22.84 12.83
N LEU A 167 -30.24 -22.39 13.07
CA LEU A 167 -29.42 -22.85 14.18
C LEU A 167 -30.02 -22.48 15.55
N ARG A 168 -30.78 -21.38 15.61
CA ARG A 168 -31.52 -20.92 16.79
C ARG A 168 -32.85 -21.64 17.01
N LEU A 169 -33.50 -22.13 15.96
CA LEU A 169 -34.76 -22.89 16.03
C LEU A 169 -34.57 -24.42 16.07
N GLY A 170 -33.37 -24.92 15.81
CA GLY A 170 -33.05 -26.35 15.91
C GLY A 170 -33.66 -27.20 14.79
N ILE A 171 -33.73 -26.65 13.57
CA ILE A 171 -34.12 -27.36 12.33
C ILE A 171 -32.88 -27.55 11.46
#